data_AF-A0A401QH07-F1
#
_entry.id   AF-A0A401QH07-F1
#
_cell.length_a   1.000
_cell.length_b   1.000
_cell.length_c   1.000
_cell.angle_alpha   90.00
_cell.angle_beta   90.00
_cell.angle_gamma   90.00
#
_symmetry.space_group_name_H-M   'P 1'
#
loop_
_entity.id
_entity.type
_entity.pdbx_description
1 polymer ?
#
loop_
_entity_poly.entity_id
_entity_poly.type
_entity_poly.pdbx_seq_one_letter_code
_entity_poly.pdbx_strand_id
1 'polypeptide(L)'
;MSTIEYRTDDKDSFKEQVGFWINNVLMRVPDSIVLPIGSHIDLCDKDEVQKKKKDIEEKILEVLTEREDNLKQRLEKLKQKTQCELYSDQVDKLCDLAEYSLKVLDLIPIDCTRYDAIIEAWLKILESVRNKDIFRNAVRKLPVTYKKVENAIMDLIKTPEVPVH
;
A
#
# COMPACT_ATOMS: atom_id res chain seq x y z
N MET A 1 -28.00 -4.97 5.79
CA MET A 1 -26.67 -5.27 5.23
C MET A 1 -25.90 -5.98 6.33
N SER A 2 -25.31 -7.15 6.07
CA SER A 2 -24.44 -7.80 7.05
C SER A 2 -23.18 -6.96 7.19
N THR A 3 -22.91 -6.46 8.40
CA THR A 3 -21.64 -5.81 8.72
C THR A 3 -20.54 -6.83 8.52
N ILE A 4 -19.62 -6.55 7.61
CA ILE A 4 -18.49 -7.43 7.33
C ILE A 4 -17.48 -7.24 8.46
N GLU A 5 -17.21 -8.30 9.21
CA GLU A 5 -16.40 -8.26 10.43
C GLU A 5 -15.12 -9.09 10.26
N TYR A 6 -13.99 -8.57 10.71
CA TYR A 6 -12.75 -9.33 10.80
C TYR A 6 -12.78 -10.31 11.98
N ARG A 7 -12.43 -11.58 11.75
CA ARG A 7 -12.42 -12.64 12.76
C ARG A 7 -11.08 -13.35 12.78
N THR A 8 -10.42 -13.35 13.94
CA THR A 8 -9.06 -13.92 14.09
C THR A 8 -9.03 -15.44 13.99
N ASP A 9 -10.14 -16.10 14.33
CA ASP A 9 -10.33 -17.55 14.34
C ASP A 9 -10.73 -18.11 12.97
N ASP A 10 -11.18 -17.24 12.07
CA ASP A 10 -11.53 -17.59 10.70
C ASP A 10 -10.35 -17.38 9.76
N LYS A 11 -9.90 -18.45 9.11
CA LYS A 11 -8.76 -18.43 8.17
C LYS A 11 -9.07 -17.62 6.93
N ASP A 12 -10.32 -17.60 6.48
CA ASP A 12 -10.71 -16.89 5.26
C ASP A 12 -10.94 -15.40 5.53
N SER A 13 -11.23 -15.01 6.76
CA SER A 13 -11.45 -13.61 7.14
C SER A 13 -10.28 -12.71 6.76
N PHE A 14 -9.03 -13.12 7.00
CA PHE A 14 -7.88 -12.33 6.56
C PHE A 14 -7.82 -12.20 5.04
N LYS A 15 -7.96 -13.32 4.33
CA LYS A 15 -7.86 -13.36 2.87
C LYS A 15 -8.90 -12.46 2.22
N GLU A 16 -10.13 -12.47 2.72
CA GLU A 16 -11.24 -11.71 2.16
C GLU A 16 -11.20 -10.23 2.55
N GLN A 17 -10.90 -9.94 3.81
CA GLN A 17 -11.04 -8.58 4.36
C GLN A 17 -9.79 -7.72 4.18
N VAL A 18 -8.61 -8.32 4.15
CA VAL A 18 -7.33 -7.58 4.12
C VAL A 18 -6.44 -8.07 2.99
N GLY A 19 -6.15 -9.37 2.93
CA GLY A 19 -5.20 -9.98 2.01
C GLY A 19 -5.56 -9.74 0.53
N PHE A 20 -6.85 -9.75 0.19
CA PHE A 20 -7.33 -9.40 -1.14
C PHE A 20 -6.88 -7.99 -1.53
N TRP A 21 -7.08 -6.99 -0.67
CA TRP A 21 -6.72 -5.60 -0.96
C TRP A 21 -5.22 -5.39 -1.04
N ILE A 22 -4.45 -5.96 -0.10
CA ILE A 22 -2.99 -5.89 -0.13
C ILE A 22 -2.46 -6.45 -1.45
N ASN A 23 -2.90 -7.64 -1.86
CA ASN A 23 -2.48 -8.24 -3.12
C ASN A 23 -2.89 -7.38 -4.34
N ASN A 24 -4.09 -6.81 -4.32
CA ASN A 24 -4.58 -5.97 -5.41
C ASN A 24 -3.78 -4.67 -5.58
N VAL A 25 -3.39 -4.02 -4.49
CA VAL A 25 -2.50 -2.84 -4.53
C VAL A 25 -1.14 -3.25 -5.07
N LEU A 26 -0.58 -4.33 -4.52
CA LEU A 26 0.73 -4.85 -4.90
C LEU A 26 0.82 -5.15 -6.41
N MET A 27 -0.26 -5.66 -7.02
CA MET A 27 -0.29 -5.96 -8.45
C MET A 27 -0.38 -4.74 -9.37
N ARG A 28 -0.87 -3.58 -8.88
CA ARG A 28 -1.18 -2.42 -9.72
C ARG A 28 -0.25 -1.24 -9.50
N VAL A 29 0.26 -1.07 -8.29
CA VAL A 29 1.08 0.09 -7.91
C VAL A 29 2.34 -0.42 -7.19
N PRO A 30 3.35 -0.90 -7.94
CA PRO A 30 4.62 -1.29 -7.34
C PRO A 30 5.30 -0.07 -6.67
N ASP A 31 6.08 -0.30 -5.61
CA ASP A 31 6.70 0.75 -4.74
C ASP A 31 5.70 1.69 -4.03
N SER A 32 4.44 1.28 -3.88
CA SER A 32 3.49 2.04 -3.07
C SER A 32 3.67 1.81 -1.57
N ILE A 33 3.14 2.73 -0.79
CA ILE A 33 3.13 2.69 0.67
C ILE A 33 1.68 2.64 1.11
N VAL A 34 1.33 1.59 1.84
CA VAL A 34 -0.04 1.33 2.31
C VAL A 34 -0.07 1.51 3.82
N LEU A 35 -1.05 2.28 4.29
CA LEU A 35 -1.33 2.45 5.71
C LEU A 35 -2.71 1.81 6.01
N PRO A 36 -2.74 0.65 6.67
CA PRO A 36 -4.00 0.03 7.08
C PRO A 36 -4.68 0.85 8.18
N ILE A 37 -5.99 1.05 8.05
CA ILE A 37 -6.81 1.72 9.06
C ILE A 37 -7.93 0.77 9.48
N GLY A 38 -7.92 0.37 10.76
CA GLY A 38 -8.98 -0.44 11.36
C GLY A 38 -10.01 0.47 12.01
N SER A 39 -11.21 0.55 11.45
CA SER A 39 -12.30 1.39 11.98
C SER A 39 -13.22 0.60 12.91
N HIS A 40 -14.19 1.30 13.53
CA HIS A 40 -15.23 0.73 14.39
C HIS A 40 -14.69 0.08 15.67
N ILE A 41 -13.61 0.64 16.24
CA ILE A 41 -13.05 0.13 17.50
C ILE A 41 -13.97 0.41 18.70
N ASP A 42 -14.94 1.31 18.56
CA ASP A 42 -16.02 1.54 19.52
C ASP A 42 -16.92 0.31 19.74
N LEU A 43 -16.92 -0.61 18.78
CA LEU A 43 -17.66 -1.88 18.84
C LEU A 43 -16.81 -3.06 19.36
N CYS A 44 -15.54 -2.82 19.69
CA CYS A 44 -14.61 -3.85 20.12
C CYS A 44 -14.05 -3.51 21.50
N ASP A 45 -13.79 -4.52 22.33
CA ASP A 45 -13.04 -4.31 23.57
C ASP A 45 -11.55 -4.09 23.27
N LYS A 46 -10.82 -3.46 24.21
CA LYS A 46 -9.39 -3.12 24.01
C LYS A 46 -8.52 -4.33 23.66
N ASP A 47 -8.75 -5.46 24.32
CA ASP A 47 -7.99 -6.70 24.09
C ASP A 47 -8.30 -7.28 22.70
N GLU A 48 -9.55 -7.15 22.25
CA GLU A 48 -9.98 -7.57 20.93
C GLU A 48 -9.34 -6.71 19.84
N VAL A 49 -9.32 -5.39 20.00
CA VAL A 49 -8.65 -4.45 19.07
C VAL A 49 -7.18 -4.82 18.95
N GLN A 50 -6.49 -5.04 20.06
CA GLN A 50 -5.07 -5.36 20.05
C GLN A 50 -4.79 -6.73 19.41
N LYS A 51 -5.65 -7.72 19.68
CA LYS A 51 -5.56 -9.06 19.09
C LYS A 51 -5.77 -9.01 17.58
N LYS A 52 -6.85 -8.35 17.11
CA LYS A 52 -7.17 -8.18 15.69
C LYS A 52 -6.05 -7.43 14.98
N LYS A 53 -5.56 -6.34 15.57
CA LYS A 53 -4.42 -5.56 15.03
C LYS A 53 -3.20 -6.45 14.81
N LYS A 54 -2.76 -7.16 15.86
CA LYS A 54 -1.57 -8.00 15.81
C LYS A 54 -1.69 -9.12 14.77
N ASP A 55 -2.83 -9.82 14.76
CA ASP A 55 -3.09 -10.91 13.80
C ASP A 55 -3.09 -10.41 12.35
N ILE A 56 -3.65 -9.22 12.08
CA ILE A 56 -3.60 -8.58 10.76
C ILE A 56 -2.17 -8.23 10.35
N GLU A 57 -1.41 -7.59 11.24
CA GLU A 57 -0.03 -7.16 10.96
C GLU A 57 0.89 -8.36 10.70
N GLU A 58 0.78 -9.43 11.50
CA GLU A 58 1.53 -10.67 11.32
C GLU A 58 1.21 -11.34 9.97
N LYS A 59 -0.07 -11.47 9.62
CA LYS A 59 -0.47 -12.06 8.33
C LYS A 59 -0.11 -11.20 7.13
N ILE A 60 -0.10 -9.86 7.26
CA ILE A 60 0.43 -8.97 6.21
C ILE A 60 1.92 -9.25 6.02
N LEU A 61 2.69 -9.32 7.11
CA LEU A 61 4.12 -9.60 7.05
C LEU A 61 4.41 -10.96 6.40
N GLU A 62 3.63 -11.99 6.73
CA GLU A 62 3.71 -13.31 6.10
C GLU A 62 3.51 -13.22 4.59
N VAL A 63 2.46 -12.54 4.12
CA VAL A 63 2.17 -12.35 2.69
C VAL A 63 3.31 -11.62 1.97
N LEU A 64 3.85 -10.57 2.59
CA LEU A 64 4.97 -9.80 2.01
C LEU A 64 6.25 -10.65 1.93
N THR A 65 6.56 -11.39 2.99
CA THR A 65 7.75 -12.24 3.08
C THR A 65 7.66 -13.41 2.10
N GLU A 66 6.53 -14.11 2.05
CA GLU A 66 6.29 -15.21 1.11
C GLU A 66 6.46 -14.73 -0.33
N ARG A 67 5.97 -13.53 -0.64
CA ARG A 67 6.13 -12.94 -1.97
C ARG A 67 7.59 -12.64 -2.29
N GLU A 68 8.32 -12.03 -1.36
CA GLU A 68 9.73 -11.71 -1.52
C GLU A 68 10.56 -12.99 -1.77
N ASP A 69 10.32 -14.04 -0.98
CA ASP A 69 10.98 -15.33 -1.12
C ASP A 69 10.64 -15.99 -2.45
N ASN A 70 9.37 -15.95 -2.87
CA ASN A 70 8.93 -16.45 -4.17
C ASN A 70 9.62 -15.71 -5.33
N LEU A 71 9.80 -14.39 -5.22
CA LEU A 71 10.52 -13.60 -6.22
C LEU A 71 12.02 -13.97 -6.26
N LYS A 72 12.67 -14.07 -5.11
CA LYS A 72 14.09 -14.49 -5.00
C LYS A 72 14.32 -15.87 -5.60
N GLN A 73 13.48 -16.85 -5.24
CA GLN A 73 13.59 -18.21 -5.78
C GLN A 73 13.39 -18.26 -7.30
N ARG A 74 12.46 -17.47 -7.85
CA ARG A 74 12.26 -17.38 -9.31
C ARG A 74 13.47 -16.77 -10.00
N LEU A 75 14.03 -15.71 -9.41
CA LEU A 75 15.21 -15.02 -9.92
C LEU A 75 16.45 -15.93 -9.91
N GLU A 76 16.66 -16.69 -8.83
CA GLU A 76 17.73 -17.70 -8.77
C GLU A 76 17.55 -18.81 -9.81
N LYS A 77 16.34 -19.34 -9.96
CA LYS A 77 16.04 -20.37 -10.98
C LYS A 77 16.31 -19.87 -12.40
N LEU A 78 16.03 -18.61 -12.69
CA LEU A 78 16.32 -18.00 -14.00
C LEU A 78 17.82 -17.78 -14.20
N LYS A 79 18.52 -17.26 -13.18
CA LYS A 79 19.99 -17.11 -13.21
C LYS A 79 20.70 -18.45 -13.43
N GLN A 80 20.26 -19.53 -12.79
CA GLN A 80 20.82 -20.88 -12.97
C GLN A 80 20.54 -21.47 -14.36
N LYS A 81 19.46 -21.07 -15.02
CA LYS A 81 19.11 -21.48 -16.39
C LYS A 81 19.77 -20.62 -17.47
N THR A 82 20.62 -19.67 -17.09
CA THR A 82 21.19 -18.70 -18.04
C THR A 82 22.34 -19.32 -18.83
N GLN A 83 22.01 -19.84 -20.02
CA GLN A 83 22.92 -20.01 -21.17
C GLN A 83 22.44 -19.19 -22.40
N CYS A 84 21.50 -18.25 -22.24
CA CYS A 84 20.87 -17.61 -23.40
C CYS A 84 20.53 -16.13 -23.14
N GLU A 85 20.94 -15.26 -24.07
CA GLU A 85 20.60 -13.83 -24.12
C GLU A 85 19.08 -13.57 -24.06
N LEU A 86 18.25 -14.58 -24.40
CA LEU A 86 16.79 -14.53 -24.39
C LEU A 86 16.14 -14.25 -23.01
N TYR A 87 16.85 -14.47 -21.90
CA TYR A 87 16.29 -14.30 -20.55
C TYR A 87 16.76 -13.02 -19.85
N SER A 88 17.64 -12.23 -20.45
CA SER A 88 18.16 -10.98 -19.88
C SER A 88 17.03 -10.01 -19.50
N ASP A 89 16.13 -9.72 -20.44
CA ASP A 89 14.97 -8.87 -20.23
C ASP A 89 14.01 -9.36 -19.12
N GLN A 90 13.93 -10.68 -18.91
CA GLN A 90 13.07 -11.25 -17.87
C GLN A 90 13.73 -11.16 -16.49
N VAL A 91 15.05 -11.32 -16.44
CA VAL A 91 15.84 -11.15 -15.22
C VAL A 91 15.80 -9.68 -14.79
N ASP A 92 15.98 -8.73 -15.71
CA ASP A 92 15.96 -7.30 -15.41
C ASP A 92 14.60 -6.86 -14.86
N LYS A 93 13.50 -7.28 -15.50
CA LYS A 93 12.14 -7.01 -14.98
C LYS A 93 11.89 -7.62 -13.60
N LEU A 94 12.45 -8.78 -13.31
CA LEU A 94 12.32 -9.40 -11.98
C LEU A 94 13.20 -8.71 -10.94
N CYS A 95 14.37 -8.20 -11.33
CA CYS A 95 15.19 -7.35 -10.47
C CYS A 95 14.43 -6.06 -10.12
N ASP A 96 13.83 -5.39 -11.10
CA ASP A 96 12.99 -4.21 -10.88
C ASP A 96 11.83 -4.52 -9.92
N LEU A 97 11.10 -5.62 -10.16
CA LEU A 97 9.99 -6.03 -9.28
C LEU A 97 10.43 -6.40 -7.86
N ALA A 98 11.67 -6.87 -7.68
CA ALA A 98 12.24 -7.13 -6.37
C ALA A 98 12.68 -5.83 -5.66
N GLU A 99 13.06 -4.81 -6.43
CA GLU A 99 13.42 -3.48 -5.90
C GLU A 99 12.18 -2.66 -5.50
N TYR A 100 11.09 -2.75 -6.28
CA TYR A 100 9.85 -2.01 -6.06
C TYR A 100 8.85 -2.77 -5.17
N SER A 101 9.23 -3.06 -3.93
CA SER A 101 8.35 -3.75 -2.98
C SER A 101 7.32 -2.81 -2.34
N LEU A 102 6.09 -3.30 -2.20
CA LEU A 102 5.05 -2.63 -1.43
C LEU A 102 5.46 -2.54 0.04
N LYS A 103 5.42 -1.34 0.60
CA LYS A 103 5.64 -1.13 2.03
C LYS A 103 4.29 -0.98 2.72
N VAL A 104 4.02 -1.82 3.71
CA VAL A 104 2.81 -1.70 4.53
C VAL A 104 3.24 -1.21 5.91
N LEU A 105 2.65 -0.09 6.34
CA LEU A 105 2.88 0.51 7.65
C LEU A 105 2.00 -0.16 8.72
N ASP A 106 2.30 0.13 9.99
CA ASP A 106 1.54 -0.37 11.12
C ASP A 106 0.06 0.06 11.05
N LEU A 107 -0.83 -0.85 11.41
CA LEU A 107 -2.26 -0.61 11.40
C LEU A 107 -2.64 0.43 12.46
N ILE A 108 -3.43 1.43 12.05
CA ILE A 108 -3.98 2.44 12.95
C ILE A 108 -5.43 2.07 13.29
N PRO A 109 -5.71 1.66 14.54
CA PRO A 109 -7.08 1.54 15.03
C PRO A 109 -7.68 2.94 15.23
N ILE A 110 -8.90 3.17 14.76
CA ILE A 110 -9.62 4.44 14.86
C ILE A 110 -11.07 4.24 15.30
N ASP A 111 -11.49 5.06 16.26
CA ASP A 111 -12.90 5.26 16.60
C ASP A 111 -13.44 6.42 15.75
N CYS A 112 -14.22 6.09 14.72
CA CYS A 112 -14.77 7.09 13.80
C CYS A 112 -15.93 7.88 14.41
N THR A 113 -16.45 7.49 15.59
CA THR A 113 -17.49 8.25 16.30
C THR A 113 -16.90 9.47 17.03
N ARG A 114 -15.58 9.48 17.21
CA ARG A 114 -14.82 10.46 17.97
C ARG A 114 -14.01 11.37 17.06
N TYR A 115 -14.37 12.66 17.03
CA TYR A 115 -13.68 13.65 16.21
C TYR A 115 -12.20 13.81 16.57
N ASP A 116 -11.86 13.75 17.86
CA ASP A 116 -10.48 13.80 18.36
C ASP A 116 -9.65 12.62 17.84
N ALA A 117 -10.20 11.40 17.82
CA ALA A 117 -9.53 10.23 17.27
C ALA A 117 -9.27 10.35 15.75
N ILE A 118 -10.18 11.00 15.00
CA ILE A 118 -9.98 11.30 13.57
C ILE A 118 -8.83 12.29 13.38
N ILE A 119 -8.76 13.33 14.21
CA ILE A 119 -7.64 14.30 14.16
C ILE A 119 -6.31 13.61 14.48
N GLU A 120 -6.27 12.74 15.49
CA GLU A 120 -5.07 11.97 15.83
C GLU A 120 -4.61 11.07 14.68
N ALA A 121 -5.55 10.38 14.01
CA ALA A 121 -5.23 9.57 12.84
C ALA A 121 -4.69 10.43 11.67
N TRP A 122 -5.28 11.61 11.44
CA TRP A 122 -4.80 12.55 10.42
C TRP A 122 -3.38 13.04 10.71
N LEU A 123 -3.07 13.35 11.97
CA LEU A 123 -1.72 13.74 12.38
C LEU A 123 -0.70 12.62 12.13
N LYS A 124 -1.04 11.37 12.44
CA LYS A 124 -0.20 10.19 12.16
C LYS A 124 0.03 9.97 10.66
N ILE A 125 -1.00 10.18 9.84
CA ILE A 125 -0.87 10.14 8.37
C ILE A 125 0.11 11.21 7.89
N LEU A 126 -0.05 12.45 8.37
CA LEU A 126 0.86 13.54 8.00
C LEU A 126 2.30 13.27 8.43
N GLU A 127 2.52 12.73 9.62
CA GLU A 127 3.83 12.34 10.10
C GLU A 127 4.47 11.28 9.19
N SER A 128 3.69 10.27 8.82
CA SER A 128 4.13 9.19 7.91
C SER A 128 4.51 9.74 6.54
N VAL A 129 3.70 10.63 5.96
CA VAL A 129 3.97 11.23 4.63
C VAL A 129 5.20 12.14 4.66
N ARG A 130 5.45 12.82 5.78
CA ARG A 130 6.63 13.68 5.96
C ARG A 130 7.91 12.91 6.25
N ASN A 131 7.80 11.64 6.64
CA ASN A 131 8.95 10.79 6.89
C ASN A 131 9.69 10.52 5.57
N LYS A 132 10.94 10.99 5.51
CA LYS A 132 11.79 10.93 4.29
C LYS A 132 12.29 9.52 3.99
N ASP A 133 12.37 8.67 5.00
CA ASP A 133 12.80 7.28 4.86
C ASP A 133 11.68 6.43 4.24
N ILE A 134 10.44 6.78 4.56
CA ILE A 134 9.22 6.18 4.01
C ILE A 134 8.96 6.77 2.60
N PHE A 135 8.77 8.09 2.48
CA PHE A 135 8.47 8.78 1.22
C PHE A 135 9.67 9.57 0.70
N ARG A 136 10.63 8.87 0.09
CA ARG A 136 11.85 9.48 -0.50
C ARG A 136 11.54 10.60 -1.49
N ASN A 137 10.47 10.45 -2.27
CA ASN A 137 10.07 11.41 -3.31
C ASN A 137 9.36 12.66 -2.77
N ALA A 138 8.86 12.65 -1.52
CA ALA A 138 8.14 13.80 -0.94
C ALA A 138 9.03 15.04 -0.76
N VAL A 139 10.35 14.86 -0.70
CA VAL A 139 11.33 15.93 -0.48
C VAL A 139 11.96 16.43 -1.79
N ARG A 140 11.58 15.85 -2.93
CA ARG A 140 12.18 16.19 -4.21
C ARG A 140 11.85 17.64 -4.58
N LYS A 141 12.88 18.47 -4.74
CA LYS A 141 12.72 19.82 -5.30
C LYS A 141 12.42 19.70 -6.78
N LEU A 142 11.23 20.14 -7.19
CA LEU A 142 10.83 20.21 -8.59
C LEU A 142 11.15 21.61 -9.17
N PRO A 143 11.55 21.69 -10.45
CA PRO A 143 11.71 22.98 -11.12
C PRO A 143 10.42 23.79 -11.12
N VAL A 144 10.52 25.11 -11.02
CA VAL A 144 9.34 26.02 -10.99
C VAL A 144 8.48 25.88 -12.24
N THR A 145 9.07 25.51 -13.37
CA THR A 145 8.35 25.25 -14.63
C THR A 145 7.31 24.13 -14.50
N TYR A 146 7.55 23.10 -13.68
CA TYR A 146 6.59 22.01 -13.47
C TYR A 146 5.30 22.55 -12.84
N LYS A 147 5.43 23.46 -11.87
CA LYS A 147 4.29 24.12 -11.24
C LYS A 147 3.51 25.01 -12.22
N LYS A 148 4.21 25.67 -13.16
CA LYS A 148 3.55 26.47 -14.21
C LYS A 148 2.72 25.56 -15.14
N VAL A 149 3.25 24.41 -15.53
CA VAL A 149 2.55 23.43 -16.37
C VAL A 149 1.36 22.82 -15.62
N GLU A 150 1.54 22.41 -14.36
CA GLU A 150 0.46 21.89 -13.51
C GLU A 150 -0.70 22.88 -13.41
N ASN A 151 -0.41 24.16 -13.14
CA ASN A 151 -1.44 25.20 -13.10
C ASN A 151 -2.17 25.33 -14.44
N ALA A 152 -1.45 25.34 -15.57
CA ALA A 152 -2.07 25.43 -16.89
C ALA A 152 -2.98 24.22 -17.20
N ILE A 153 -2.56 23.00 -16.81
CA ILE A 153 -3.39 21.79 -16.93
C ILE A 153 -4.65 21.92 -16.07
N MET A 154 -4.51 22.36 -14.82
CA MET A 154 -5.64 22.55 -13.90
C MET A 154 -6.63 23.60 -14.41
N ASP A 155 -6.14 24.66 -15.05
CA ASP A 155 -6.99 25.71 -15.65
C ASP A 155 -7.74 25.17 -16.87
N LEU A 156 -7.10 24.37 -17.73
CA LEU A 156 -7.76 23.69 -18.85
C LEU A 156 -8.84 22.70 -18.39
N ILE A 157 -8.58 21.92 -17.33
CA ILE A 157 -9.58 20.98 -16.77
C ILE A 157 -10.80 21.71 -16.20
N LYS A 158 -10.60 22.90 -15.63
CA LYS A 158 -11.70 23.75 -15.11
C LYS A 158 -12.50 24.45 -16.20
N THR A 159 -11.97 24.51 -17.41
CA THR A 159 -12.63 25.15 -18.55
C THR A 159 -13.13 24.04 -19.47
N PRO A 160 -14.36 23.52 -19.28
CA PRO A 160 -14.88 22.48 -20.14
C PRO A 160 -15.19 23.08 -21.52
N GLU A 161 -14.19 23.15 -22.39
CA GLU A 161 -14.45 23.14 -23.83
C GLU A 161 -14.84 21.70 -24.18
N VAL A 162 -16.12 21.38 -23.99
CA VAL A 162 -16.73 20.20 -24.64
C VAL A 162 -16.73 20.52 -26.13
N PRO A 163 -15.96 19.83 -26.99
CA PRO A 163 -16.13 19.97 -28.42
C PRO A 163 -17.47 19.29 -28.73
N VAL A 164 -18.46 20.10 -29.10
CA VAL A 164 -19.71 19.58 -29.66
C VAL A 164 -19.36 19.00 -31.04
N HIS A 165 -19.33 17.67 -31.13
CA HIS A 165 -19.30 16.95 -32.40
C HIS A 165 -20.72 16.77 -32.93
#